data_AF-A0A926MXA8-F1
#
_entry.id   AF-A0A926MXA8-F1
#
_cell.length_a   1.000
_cell.length_b   1.000
_cell.length_c   1.000
_cell.angle_alpha   90.00
_cell.angle_beta   90.00
_cell.angle_gamma   90.00
#
_symmetry.space_group_name_H-M   'P 1'
#
loop_
_entity.id
_entity.type
_entity.pdbx_description
1 polymer ?
#
loop_
_entity_poly.entity_id
_entity_poly.type
_entity_poly.pdbx_seq_one_letter_code
_entity_poly.pdbx_strand_id
1 'polypeptide(L)' 'MRLIFYLFLLLFLNNCSLNKDSQYWTEDSINMKDEQKKLSKILKKSKDITTMTLEEYKIYIEDYTKRSNYPDISK' A
#
# COMPACT_ATOMS: atom_id res chain seq x y z
N MET A 1 8.18 -27.72 -40.30
CA MET A 1 9.34 -27.13 -39.58
C MET A 1 9.00 -25.84 -38.82
N ARG A 2 8.49 -24.77 -39.45
CA ARG A 2 8.19 -23.49 -38.73
C ARG A 2 7.16 -23.62 -37.60
N LEU A 3 6.08 -24.38 -37.78
CA LEU A 3 5.04 -24.58 -36.75
C LEU A 3 5.55 -25.27 -35.48
N ILE A 4 6.44 -26.25 -35.64
CA ILE A 4 7.06 -26.96 -34.52
C ILE A 4 7.90 -25.99 -33.68
N PHE A 5 8.59 -25.06 -34.34
CA PHE A 5 9.41 -24.04 -33.66
C PHE A 5 8.56 -23.08 -32.79
N TYR A 6 7.41 -22.63 -33.31
CA TYR A 6 6.47 -21.81 -32.53
C TYR A 6 5.87 -22.57 -31.34
N LEU A 7 5.63 -23.87 -31.49
CA LEU A 7 5.11 -24.72 -30.42
C LEU A 7 6.13 -24.91 -29.29
N PHE A 8 7.41 -25.09 -29.64
CA PHE A 8 8.50 -25.07 -28.65
C PHE A 8 8.63 -23.71 -27.96
N LEU A 9 8.52 -22.60 -28.69
CA LEU A 9 8.60 -21.26 -28.12
C LEU A 9 7.49 -21.01 -27.07
N LEU A 10 6.27 -21.47 -27.34
CA LEU A 10 5.16 -21.40 -26.38
C LEU A 10 5.41 -22.25 -25.12
N LEU A 11 6.04 -23.42 -25.25
CA LEU A 11 6.39 -24.27 -24.10
C LEU A 11 7.41 -23.59 -23.16
N PHE A 12 8.38 -22.83 -23.70
CA PHE A 12 9.34 -22.08 -22.88
C PHE A 12 8.72 -20.90 -22.13
N LEU A 13 7.64 -20.30 -22.64
CA LEU A 13 6.95 -19.17 -22.00
C LEU A 13 6.08 -19.60 -20.80
N ASN A 14 5.73 -20.89 -20.66
CA ASN A 14 4.92 -21.38 -19.54
C ASN A 14 5.66 -21.39 -18.19
N ASN A 15 6.99 -21.21 -18.18
CA ASN A 15 7.78 -21.15 -16.94
C ASN A 15 7.99 -19.71 -16.41
N CYS A 16 7.44 -18.69 -17.07
CA CYS A 16 7.36 -17.34 -16.51
C CYS A 16 6.18 -17.27 -15.52
N SER A 17 6.34 -17.89 -14.35
CA SER A 17 5.41 -17.71 -13.24
C SER A 17 5.66 -16.35 -12.59
N LEU A 18 4.66 -15.47 -12.59
CA LEU A 18 4.63 -14.28 -11.76
C LEU A 18 4.59 -14.73 -10.28
N ASN A 19 5.76 -14.85 -9.67
CA ASN A 19 5.89 -15.33 -8.30
C ASN A 19 5.36 -14.28 -7.31
N LYS A 20 4.25 -14.58 -6.63
CA LYS A 20 3.64 -13.71 -5.62
C LYS A 20 4.49 -13.55 -4.36
N ASP A 21 5.50 -14.41 -4.17
CA ASP A 21 6.45 -14.32 -3.05
C ASP A 21 7.70 -13.53 -3.41
N SER A 22 7.75 -12.93 -4.60
CA SER A 22 8.87 -12.06 -4.96
C SER A 22 8.82 -10.78 -4.13
N GLN A 23 9.88 -10.54 -3.37
CA GLN A 23 10.02 -9.37 -2.51
C GLN A 23 9.82 -8.08 -3.31
N TYR A 24 10.39 -8.01 -4.52
CA TYR A 24 10.29 -6.84 -5.41
C TYR A 24 8.85 -6.45 -5.80
N TRP A 25 7.97 -7.41 -6.08
CA TRP A 25 6.58 -7.12 -6.47
C TRP A 25 5.63 -7.01 -5.25
N THR A 26 6.10 -7.36 -4.05
CA THR A 26 5.28 -7.44 -2.83
C THR A 26 5.64 -6.36 -1.80
N GLU A 27 6.80 -5.73 -1.93
CA GLU A 27 7.31 -4.69 -1.04
C GLU A 27 6.32 -3.55 -0.84
N ASP A 28 5.76 -2.99 -1.91
CA ASP A 28 4.75 -1.92 -1.83
C ASP A 28 3.52 -2.34 -1.03
N SER A 29 3.06 -3.59 -1.21
CA SER A 29 1.89 -4.11 -0.50
C SER A 29 2.16 -4.33 0.99
N ILE A 30 3.39 -4.69 1.36
CA ILE A 30 3.82 -4.87 2.75
C ILE A 30 3.94 -3.49 3.42
N ASN A 31 4.59 -2.54 2.75
CA ASN A 31 4.75 -1.17 3.22
C ASN A 31 3.38 -0.51 3.48
N MET A 32 2.42 -0.64 2.55
CA MET A 32 1.06 -0.14 2.76
C MET A 32 0.37 -0.76 3.99
N LYS A 33 0.54 -2.07 4.22
CA LYS A 33 -0.06 -2.74 5.40
C LYS A 33 0.54 -2.20 6.70
N ASP A 34 1.84 -1.98 6.73
CA ASP A 34 2.52 -1.46 7.91
C ASP A 34 2.15 0.01 8.18
N GLU A 35 2.02 0.83 7.15
CA GLU A 35 1.49 2.20 7.25
C GLU A 35 0.05 2.21 7.78
N GLN A 36 -0.81 1.37 7.23
CA GLN A 36 -2.20 1.24 7.70
C GLN A 36 -2.26 0.79 9.17
N LYS A 37 -1.38 -0.14 9.58
CA LYS A 37 -1.26 -0.58 10.97
C LYS A 37 -0.80 0.56 11.88
N LYS A 38 0.17 1.36 11.44
CA LYS A 38 0.64 2.55 12.17
C LYS A 38 -0.48 3.58 12.34
N LEU A 39 -1.21 3.90 11.26
CA LEU A 39 -2.36 4.80 11.31
C LEU A 39 -3.44 4.26 12.26
N SER A 40 -3.74 2.96 12.23
CA SER A 40 -4.73 2.36 13.14
C SER A 40 -4.35 2.51 14.62
N LYS A 41 -3.05 2.46 14.96
CA LYS A 41 -2.56 2.67 16.33
C LYS A 41 -2.73 4.13 16.75
N ILE A 42 -2.45 5.08 15.85
CA ILE A 42 -2.66 6.51 16.09
C ILE A 42 -4.15 6.77 16.30
N LEU A 43 -5.03 6.26 15.44
CA LEU A 43 -6.47 6.44 15.55
C LEU A 43 -7.06 5.85 16.84
N LYS A 44 -6.48 4.78 17.40
CA LYS A 44 -6.89 4.26 18.72
C LYS A 44 -6.62 5.23 19.87
N LYS A 45 -5.61 6.10 19.74
CA LYS A 45 -5.32 7.16 20.72
C LYS A 45 -6.30 8.35 20.62
N SER A 46 -7.18 8.40 19.62
CA SER A 46 -8.14 9.50 19.44
C SER A 46 -9.06 9.75 20.64
N LYS A 47 -9.26 8.74 21.50
CA LYS A 47 -10.01 8.90 22.77
C LYS A 47 -9.35 9.91 23.72
N ASP A 48 -8.02 10.01 23.68
CA ASP A 48 -7.24 10.98 24.44
C ASP A 48 -6.07 11.49 23.59
N ILE A 49 -6.34 12.53 22.80
CA ILE A 49 -5.39 13.14 21.87
C ILE A 49 -4.14 13.69 22.56
N THR A 50 -4.19 13.96 23.87
CA THR A 50 -3.02 14.49 24.61
C THR A 50 -1.89 13.46 24.73
N THR A 51 -2.22 12.17 24.53
CA THR A 51 -1.25 11.06 24.52
C THR A 51 -0.49 10.90 23.20
N MET A 52 -0.85 11.68 22.18
CA MET A 52 -0.19 11.67 20.88
C MET A 52 1.07 12.54 20.89
N THR A 53 2.10 12.12 20.16
CA THR A 53 3.22 13.01 19.82
C THR A 53 2.77 14.05 18.78
N LEU A 54 3.54 15.13 18.62
CA LEU A 54 3.25 16.17 17.62
C LEU A 54 3.09 15.58 16.20
N GLU A 55 3.93 14.63 15.82
CA GLU A 55 3.88 13.98 14.51
C GLU A 55 2.67 13.06 14.36
N GLU A 56 2.31 12.30 15.40
CA GLU A 56 1.09 11.50 15.40
C GLU A 56 -0.16 12.38 15.30
N TYR A 57 -0.16 13.54 15.97
CA TYR A 57 -1.24 14.50 15.93
C TYR A 57 -1.42 15.14 14.55
N LYS A 58 -0.32 15.53 13.87
CA LYS A 58 -0.37 16.03 12.47
C LYS A 58 -1.05 15.01 11.55
N ILE A 59 -0.60 13.75 11.60
CA ILE A 59 -1.16 12.66 10.80
C ILE A 59 -2.66 12.47 11.11
N TYR A 60 -3.03 12.50 12.39
CA TYR A 60 -4.42 12.38 12.82
C TYR A 60 -5.30 13.49 12.22
N ILE A 61 -4.87 14.75 12.30
CA ILE A 61 -5.62 15.89 11.77
C ILE A 61 -5.72 15.84 10.24
N GLU A 62 -4.64 15.48 9.54
CA GLU A 62 -4.66 15.33 8.08
C GLU A 62 -5.65 14.25 7.63
N ASP A 63 -5.61 13.08 8.27
CA ASP A 63 -6.51 11.95 7.98
C ASP A 63 -7.97 12.31 8.31
N TYR A 64 -8.22 12.98 9.42
CA TYR A 64 -9.54 13.52 9.75
C TYR A 64 -10.03 14.52 8.69
N THR A 65 -9.16 15.47 8.28
CA THR A 65 -9.48 16.50 7.29
C THR A 65 -9.79 15.90 5.93
N LYS A 66 -9.00 14.91 5.47
CA LYS A 66 -9.25 14.18 4.21
C LYS A 66 -10.57 13.42 4.21
N ARG A 67 -10.95 12.81 5.34
CA ARG A 67 -12.24 12.10 5.48
C ARG A 67 -13.43 13.03 5.60
N SER A 68 -13.19 14.21 6.15
CA SER A 68 -14.23 15.21 6.34
C SER A 68 -14.50 15.93 5.01
N ASN A 69 -15.75 16.34 4.77
CA ASN A 69 -16.12 17.11 3.57
C ASN A 69 -15.68 18.58 3.66
N TYR A 70 -14.49 18.84 4.21
CA TYR A 70 -13.99 20.20 4.31
C TYR A 70 -13.39 20.61 2.97
N PRO A 71 -13.76 21.79 2.45
CA PRO A 71 -13.17 22.30 1.23
C PRO A 71 -11.67 22.52 1.45
N ASP A 72 -10.88 22.27 0.41
CA ASP A 72 -9.47 22.60 0.41
C ASP A 72 -9.32 24.11 0.55
N ILE A 73 -8.78 24.54 1.68
CA ILE A 73 -8.56 25.95 2.03
C ILE A 73 -7.34 26.55 1.31
N SER A 74 -6.52 25.72 0.66
CA SER A 74 -5.32 26.15 -0.07
C SER A 74 -5.59 26.46 -1.56
N LYS A 75 -6.86 26.34 -2.00
CA LYS A 75 -7.27 26.53 -3.38
C LYS A 75 -7.69 27.97 -3.71
#